data_AF-X1J0P5-F1
#
_entry.id   AF-X1J0P5-F1
#
_cell.length_a   1.000
_cell.length_b   1.000
_cell.length_c   1.000
_cell.angle_alpha   90.00
_cell.angle_beta   90.00
_cell.angle_gamma   90.00
#
_symmetry.space_group_name_H-M   'P 1'
#
loop_
_entity.id
_entity.type
_entity.pdbx_description
1 polymer ?
#
loop_
_entity_poly.entity_id
_entity_poly.type
_entity_poly.pdbx_seq_one_letter_code
_entity_poly.pdbx_strand_id
1 'polypeptide(L)'
;MAKTGLKRLEELKPDIFRCIHCKACRFAYSGEPDKKGIGEHKGKQGTVLYEGMVDACPAGIEYGWEAFWNAGKMWIARSILNGDLEFSEEVRDVIMPCITCGQCSSQCENKIPTVDVIEALRAACVEAGVPMIEKHQLIEKLVKELNNPYGGKPEERFKWAKEAGLEKYIDNKNAKIGYFIGCTAAYRQIDIAIATSKIFEKLGIDFTFVGDEVCCGSPFFRVGAVDTAQELKGRIQA
;
A
#
# COMPACT_ATOMS: atom_id res chain seq x y z
N MET A 1 -1.49 20.11 5.83
CA MET A 1 -1.65 18.67 5.56
C MET A 1 -1.00 18.35 4.22
N ALA A 2 -0.46 17.13 4.04
CA ALA A 2 0.01 16.70 2.73
C ALA A 2 -1.18 16.71 1.75
N LYS A 3 -0.96 17.18 0.52
CA LYS A 3 -2.00 17.18 -0.52
C LYS A 3 -2.22 15.74 -0.98
N THR A 4 -3.48 15.34 -1.17
CA THR A 4 -3.88 14.01 -1.67
C THR A 4 -4.87 14.13 -2.82
N GLY A 5 -5.27 12.99 -3.38
CA GLY A 5 -6.29 12.88 -4.43
C GLY A 5 -6.05 13.76 -5.64
N LEU A 6 -7.09 14.41 -6.14
CA LEU A 6 -7.03 15.14 -7.41
C LEU A 6 -6.00 16.27 -7.34
N LYS A 7 -5.96 16.98 -6.20
CA LYS A 7 -4.98 18.05 -5.98
C LYS A 7 -3.55 17.54 -6.03
N ARG A 8 -3.26 16.36 -5.48
CA ARG A 8 -1.92 15.75 -5.58
C ARG A 8 -1.63 15.28 -7.00
N LEU A 9 -2.63 14.75 -7.69
CA LEU A 9 -2.50 14.31 -9.08
C LEU A 9 -2.15 15.49 -10.01
N GLU A 10 -2.76 16.65 -9.80
CA GLU A 10 -2.44 17.90 -10.51
C GLU A 10 -0.99 18.34 -10.29
N GLU A 11 -0.46 18.22 -9.07
CA GLU A 11 0.95 18.53 -8.79
C GLU A 11 1.91 17.59 -9.53
N LEU A 12 1.52 16.32 -9.67
CA LEU A 12 2.29 15.30 -10.36
C LEU A 12 2.15 15.36 -11.88
N LYS A 13 1.35 16.31 -12.42
CA LYS A 13 1.13 16.47 -13.86
C LYS A 13 2.45 16.56 -14.66
N PRO A 14 3.47 17.33 -14.28
CA PRO A 14 4.74 17.37 -15.02
C PRO A 14 5.41 15.99 -15.12
N ASP A 15 5.39 15.20 -14.05
CA ASP A 15 5.99 13.86 -14.05
C ASP A 15 5.16 12.85 -14.85
N ILE A 16 3.83 12.90 -14.74
CA ILE A 16 2.91 12.05 -15.53
C ILE A 16 3.10 12.32 -17.04
N PHE A 17 3.28 13.57 -17.42
CA PHE A 17 3.45 13.97 -18.82
C PHE A 17 4.85 13.65 -19.37
N ARG A 18 5.85 13.42 -18.49
CA ARG A 18 7.16 12.89 -18.87
C ARG A 18 7.12 11.40 -19.26
N CYS A 19 6.04 10.68 -18.96
CA CYS A 19 5.89 9.30 -19.40
C CYS A 19 5.84 9.21 -20.93
N ILE A 20 6.83 8.52 -21.51
CA ILE A 20 6.90 8.22 -22.96
C ILE A 20 6.29 6.85 -23.32
N HIS A 21 5.71 6.14 -22.33
CA HIS A 21 5.08 4.83 -22.52
C HIS A 21 5.99 3.78 -23.20
N CYS A 22 7.29 3.79 -22.89
CA CYS A 22 8.26 2.83 -23.43
C CYS A 22 8.07 1.38 -22.92
N LYS A 23 7.17 1.17 -21.95
CA LYS A 23 6.84 -0.12 -21.31
C LYS A 23 7.99 -0.80 -20.56
N ALA A 24 9.13 -0.14 -20.37
CA ALA A 24 10.24 -0.67 -19.57
C ALA A 24 9.84 -1.07 -18.14
N CYS A 25 8.88 -0.34 -17.54
CA CYS A 25 8.34 -0.63 -16.21
C CYS A 25 7.56 -1.96 -16.08
N ARG A 26 7.40 -2.72 -17.18
CA ARG A 26 6.84 -4.07 -17.16
C ARG A 26 7.84 -5.11 -16.73
N PHE A 27 9.11 -4.85 -17.00
CA PHE A 27 10.16 -5.84 -16.89
C PHE A 27 11.06 -5.59 -15.68
N ALA A 28 11.74 -6.65 -15.25
CA ALA A 28 12.81 -6.59 -14.28
C ALA A 28 13.97 -7.48 -14.73
N TYR A 29 15.17 -7.09 -14.34
CA TYR A 29 16.28 -8.03 -14.33
C TYR A 29 16.10 -9.01 -13.16
N SER A 30 16.19 -10.29 -13.45
CA SER A 30 15.98 -11.36 -12.46
C SER A 30 17.15 -11.55 -11.49
N GLY A 31 18.30 -10.93 -11.76
CA GLY A 31 19.55 -11.17 -11.03
C GLY A 31 20.35 -12.36 -11.57
N GLU A 32 19.74 -13.20 -12.41
CA GLU A 32 20.27 -14.46 -12.94
C GLU A 32 20.33 -14.35 -14.48
N PRO A 33 21.49 -14.09 -15.10
CA PRO A 33 21.59 -13.90 -16.54
C PRO A 33 21.11 -15.10 -17.37
N ASP A 34 21.27 -16.31 -16.81
CA ASP A 34 20.92 -17.61 -17.41
C ASP A 34 19.46 -18.00 -17.18
N LYS A 35 18.73 -17.25 -16.36
CA LYS A 35 17.30 -17.51 -16.13
C LYS A 35 16.53 -17.31 -17.42
N LYS A 36 15.64 -18.25 -17.73
CA LYS A 36 14.71 -18.11 -18.85
C LYS A 36 13.90 -16.81 -18.69
N GLY A 37 14.17 -15.85 -19.57
CA GLY A 37 13.50 -14.56 -19.59
C GLY A 37 12.33 -14.51 -20.58
N ILE A 38 12.01 -13.31 -21.06
CA ILE A 38 10.97 -13.06 -22.08
C ILE A 38 11.31 -13.65 -23.46
N GLY A 39 12.53 -14.16 -23.64
CA GLY A 39 12.95 -14.94 -24.81
C GLY A 39 13.46 -14.07 -25.95
N GLU A 40 13.35 -14.58 -27.19
CA GLU A 40 13.84 -13.90 -28.38
C GLU A 40 12.83 -12.86 -28.90
N HIS A 41 13.31 -11.64 -29.12
CA HIS A 41 12.57 -10.62 -29.85
C HIS A 41 13.18 -10.42 -31.24
N LYS A 42 12.39 -10.67 -32.28
CA LYS A 42 12.79 -10.45 -33.68
C LYS A 42 12.45 -9.01 -34.09
N GLY A 43 13.44 -8.13 -34.06
CA GLY A 43 13.33 -6.75 -34.53
C GLY A 43 13.86 -6.56 -35.95
N LYS A 44 13.66 -5.35 -36.50
CA LYS A 44 14.21 -4.97 -37.83
C LYS A 44 15.74 -4.99 -37.88
N GLN A 45 16.40 -4.86 -36.73
CA GLN A 45 17.85 -4.84 -36.58
C GLN A 45 18.43 -6.23 -36.25
N GLY A 46 17.60 -7.28 -36.16
CA GLY A 46 18.01 -8.64 -35.82
C GLY A 46 17.20 -9.24 -34.67
N THR A 47 17.55 -10.48 -34.33
CA THR A 47 17.02 -11.17 -33.15
C THR A 47 17.84 -10.80 -31.93
N VAL A 48 17.18 -10.30 -30.88
CA VAL A 48 17.81 -10.05 -29.57
C VAL A 48 17.23 -11.04 -28.57
N LEU A 49 18.12 -11.75 -27.86
CA LEU A 49 17.75 -12.67 -26.79
C LEU A 49 17.69 -11.92 -25.46
N TYR A 50 16.53 -11.94 -24.81
CA TYR A 50 16.32 -11.32 -23.50
C TYR A 50 16.24 -12.39 -22.41
N GLU A 51 17.32 -13.15 -22.24
CA GLU A 51 17.53 -14.00 -21.06
C GLU A 51 17.78 -13.12 -19.82
N GLY A 52 17.41 -13.64 -18.65
CA GLY A 52 17.51 -12.92 -17.37
C GLY A 52 16.52 -11.78 -17.17
N MET A 53 15.79 -11.33 -18.20
CA MET A 53 14.75 -10.30 -18.11
C MET A 53 13.36 -10.93 -18.01
N VAL A 54 12.60 -10.60 -16.98
CA VAL A 54 11.29 -11.19 -16.68
C VAL A 54 10.20 -10.13 -16.53
N ASP A 55 8.94 -10.51 -16.75
CA ASP A 55 7.82 -9.67 -16.36
C ASP A 55 7.77 -9.53 -14.83
N ALA A 56 7.51 -8.31 -14.36
CA ALA A 56 7.72 -7.95 -12.96
C ALA A 56 6.50 -7.34 -12.28
N CYS A 57 5.44 -7.00 -13.03
CA CYS A 57 4.23 -6.40 -12.47
C CYS A 57 3.18 -7.50 -12.21
N PRO A 58 2.88 -7.85 -10.95
CA PRO A 58 1.91 -8.92 -10.67
C PRO A 58 0.52 -8.62 -11.25
N ALA A 59 0.05 -7.37 -11.12
CA ALA A 59 -1.21 -6.94 -11.72
C ALA A 59 -1.17 -7.01 -13.26
N GLY A 60 -0.03 -6.68 -13.88
CA GLY A 60 0.10 -6.80 -15.33
C GLY A 60 0.03 -8.25 -15.81
N ILE A 61 0.74 -9.14 -15.11
CA ILE A 61 0.83 -10.56 -15.43
C ILE A 61 -0.53 -11.25 -15.27
N GLU A 62 -1.21 -11.01 -14.15
CA GLU A 62 -2.49 -11.66 -13.83
C GLU A 62 -3.58 -11.27 -14.83
N TYR A 63 -3.72 -9.98 -15.12
CA TYR A 63 -4.84 -9.47 -15.91
C TYR A 63 -4.53 -9.34 -17.41
N GLY A 64 -3.26 -9.37 -17.81
CA GLY A 64 -2.79 -9.39 -19.21
C GLY A 64 -3.00 -8.10 -20.02
N TRP A 65 -3.98 -7.27 -19.70
CA TRP A 65 -4.33 -6.05 -20.44
C TRP A 65 -3.46 -4.84 -20.07
N GLU A 66 -3.11 -3.98 -21.04
CA GLU A 66 -2.20 -2.83 -20.88
C GLU A 66 -2.56 -1.93 -19.70
N ALA A 67 -3.86 -1.73 -19.46
CA ALA A 67 -4.37 -0.86 -18.39
C ALA A 67 -3.88 -1.29 -16.99
N PHE A 68 -3.66 -2.58 -16.77
CA PHE A 68 -3.17 -3.12 -15.49
C PHE A 68 -1.66 -2.97 -15.30
N TRP A 69 -0.91 -2.63 -16.35
CA TRP A 69 0.51 -2.31 -16.25
C TRP A 69 0.70 -0.85 -15.88
N ASN A 70 1.82 -0.50 -15.26
CA ASN A 70 2.09 0.89 -14.88
C ASN A 70 2.06 1.85 -16.08
N ALA A 71 2.54 1.42 -17.25
CA ALA A 71 2.52 2.24 -18.46
C ALA A 71 1.10 2.65 -18.89
N GLY A 72 0.13 1.73 -18.80
CA GLY A 72 -1.29 2.02 -19.02
C GLY A 72 -1.87 2.94 -17.93
N LYS A 73 -1.52 2.71 -16.66
CA LYS A 73 -1.96 3.58 -15.55
C LYS A 73 -1.48 5.03 -15.67
N MET A 74 -0.29 5.26 -16.23
CA MET A 74 0.17 6.63 -16.53
C MET A 74 -0.67 7.31 -17.63
N TRP A 75 -1.14 6.55 -18.61
CA TRP A 75 -2.07 7.06 -19.62
C TRP A 75 -3.44 7.37 -19.02
N ILE A 76 -3.95 6.49 -18.16
CA ILE A 76 -5.18 6.74 -17.40
C ILE A 76 -5.06 8.05 -16.60
N ALA A 77 -3.95 8.25 -15.87
CA ALA A 77 -3.69 9.49 -15.15
C ALA A 77 -3.66 10.72 -16.07
N ARG A 78 -3.02 10.60 -17.23
CA ARG A 78 -2.97 11.67 -18.23
C ARG A 78 -4.36 12.01 -18.79
N SER A 79 -5.14 11.00 -19.17
CA SER A 79 -6.49 11.17 -19.70
C SER A 79 -7.43 11.82 -18.68
N ILE A 80 -7.34 11.43 -17.41
CA ILE A 80 -8.09 12.08 -16.32
C ILE A 80 -7.70 13.56 -16.19
N LEU A 81 -6.39 13.86 -16.16
CA LEU A 81 -5.88 15.24 -16.05
C LEU A 81 -6.16 16.12 -17.28
N ASN A 82 -6.51 15.52 -18.41
CA ASN A 82 -6.93 16.22 -19.63
C ASN A 82 -8.45 16.38 -19.72
N GLY A 83 -9.23 15.65 -18.92
CA GLY A 83 -10.68 15.56 -19.05
C GLY A 83 -11.15 14.61 -20.16
N ASP A 84 -10.26 13.76 -20.69
CA ASP A 84 -10.59 12.76 -21.71
C ASP A 84 -11.21 11.49 -21.10
N LEU A 85 -11.06 11.30 -19.78
CA LEU A 85 -11.53 10.15 -19.03
C LEU A 85 -12.04 10.59 -17.66
N GLU A 86 -13.23 10.13 -17.27
CA GLU A 86 -13.79 10.36 -15.94
C GLU A 86 -13.48 9.18 -15.01
N PHE A 87 -13.55 9.41 -13.70
CA PHE A 87 -13.47 8.31 -12.74
C PHE A 87 -14.73 7.46 -12.81
N SER A 88 -14.54 6.15 -12.87
CA SER A 88 -15.61 5.16 -12.88
C SER A 88 -15.20 3.90 -12.11
N GLU A 89 -16.14 2.97 -11.92
CA GLU A 89 -15.85 1.67 -11.31
C GLU A 89 -14.83 0.85 -12.12
N GLU A 90 -14.87 0.93 -13.45
CA GLU A 90 -13.89 0.29 -14.32
C GLU A 90 -12.49 0.88 -14.13
N VAL A 91 -12.39 2.21 -14.01
CA VAL A 91 -11.11 2.87 -13.69
C VAL A 91 -10.59 2.42 -12.33
N ARG A 92 -11.45 2.40 -11.30
CA ARG A 92 -11.13 1.89 -9.95
C ARG A 92 -10.57 0.46 -10.04
N ASP A 93 -11.25 -0.42 -10.76
CA ASP A 93 -10.92 -1.84 -10.82
C ASP A 93 -9.61 -2.12 -11.58
N VAL A 94 -9.17 -1.19 -12.43
CA VAL A 94 -7.86 -1.24 -13.08
C VAL A 94 -6.73 -0.73 -12.17
N ILE A 95 -6.97 0.34 -11.40
CA ILE A 95 -5.91 0.95 -10.58
C ILE A 95 -5.72 0.23 -9.23
N MET A 96 -6.78 -0.41 -8.70
CA MET A 96 -6.75 -1.04 -7.37
C MET A 96 -5.86 -2.29 -7.26
N PRO A 97 -5.72 -3.16 -8.28
CA PRO A 97 -4.82 -4.32 -8.21
C PRO A 97 -3.33 -4.00 -8.06
N CYS A 98 -2.90 -2.74 -8.25
CA CYS A 98 -1.52 -2.36 -8.02
C CYS A 98 -1.13 -2.53 -6.54
N ILE A 99 -0.17 -3.39 -6.22
CA ILE A 99 0.27 -3.58 -4.83
C ILE A 99 1.26 -2.52 -4.32
N THR A 100 1.47 -1.45 -5.11
CA THR A 100 2.40 -0.34 -4.82
C THR A 100 3.83 -0.79 -4.42
N CYS A 101 4.33 -1.89 -5.00
CA CYS A 101 5.65 -2.45 -4.68
C CYS A 101 6.84 -1.59 -5.12
N GLY A 102 6.62 -0.58 -5.96
CA GLY A 102 7.67 0.36 -6.38
C GLY A 102 8.58 -0.12 -7.51
N GLN A 103 8.45 -1.35 -8.01
CA GLN A 103 9.30 -1.86 -9.09
C GLN A 103 9.28 -0.98 -10.34
N CYS A 104 8.10 -0.48 -10.71
CA CYS A 104 7.96 0.42 -11.85
C CYS A 104 8.65 1.77 -11.65
N SER A 105 8.72 2.29 -10.42
CA SER A 105 9.51 3.49 -10.11
C SER A 105 11.00 3.20 -10.23
N SER A 106 11.46 2.08 -9.66
CA SER A 106 12.87 1.68 -9.71
C SER A 106 13.39 1.50 -11.13
N GLN A 107 12.58 0.93 -12.03
CA GLN A 107 12.93 0.72 -13.44
C GLN A 107 12.75 1.97 -14.32
N CYS A 108 12.13 3.03 -13.80
CA CYS A 108 11.81 4.19 -14.62
C CYS A 108 13.05 5.07 -14.81
N GLU A 109 13.64 5.07 -16.01
CA GLU A 109 14.71 6.02 -16.32
C GLU A 109 14.22 7.46 -16.51
N ASN A 110 12.93 7.62 -16.77
CA ASN A 110 12.28 8.93 -16.70
C ASN A 110 12.00 9.36 -15.25
N LYS A 111 12.42 8.62 -14.21
CA LYS A 111 12.30 8.96 -12.78
C LYS A 111 10.91 9.44 -12.37
N ILE A 112 9.87 8.82 -12.93
CA ILE A 112 8.48 9.15 -12.59
C ILE A 112 8.18 8.54 -11.22
N PRO A 113 7.61 9.30 -10.26
CA PRO A 113 7.19 8.78 -8.96
C PRO A 113 5.90 7.98 -9.12
N THR A 114 5.98 6.81 -9.77
CA THR A 114 4.81 6.07 -10.23
C THR A 114 3.90 5.63 -9.08
N VAL A 115 4.47 5.27 -7.93
CA VAL A 115 3.70 4.90 -6.72
C VAL A 115 2.85 6.08 -6.24
N ASP A 116 3.44 7.28 -6.11
CA ASP A 116 2.72 8.49 -5.72
C ASP A 116 1.58 8.80 -6.68
N VAL A 117 1.78 8.60 -7.99
CA VAL A 117 0.74 8.79 -9.00
C VAL A 117 -0.40 7.79 -8.79
N ILE A 118 -0.11 6.51 -8.52
CA ILE A 118 -1.14 5.49 -8.27
C ILE A 118 -1.91 5.79 -6.97
N GLU A 119 -1.23 6.17 -5.90
CA GLU A 119 -1.89 6.53 -4.63
C GLU A 119 -2.75 7.79 -4.79
N ALA A 120 -2.27 8.80 -5.51
CA ALA A 120 -3.05 9.99 -5.85
C ALA A 120 -4.27 9.65 -6.71
N LEU A 121 -4.13 8.77 -7.71
CA LEU A 121 -5.25 8.29 -8.53
C LEU A 121 -6.33 7.60 -7.69
N ARG A 122 -5.94 6.74 -6.74
CA ARG A 122 -6.89 6.06 -5.86
C ARG A 122 -7.64 7.04 -4.98
N ALA A 123 -6.93 7.98 -4.38
CA ALA A 123 -7.55 9.01 -3.57
C ALA A 123 -8.49 9.90 -4.40
N ALA A 124 -8.08 10.30 -5.61
CA ALA A 124 -8.92 11.09 -6.51
C ALA A 124 -10.17 10.32 -6.96
N CYS A 125 -10.05 9.00 -7.16
CA CYS A 125 -11.18 8.12 -7.49
C CYS A 125 -12.22 8.07 -6.37
N VAL A 126 -11.77 7.97 -5.11
CA VAL A 126 -12.65 8.03 -3.93
C VAL A 126 -13.26 9.44 -3.77
N GLU A 127 -12.48 10.50 -3.95
CA GLU A 127 -12.95 11.90 -3.91
C GLU A 127 -14.02 12.18 -4.98
N ALA A 128 -13.91 11.54 -6.15
CA ALA A 128 -14.89 11.63 -7.23
C ALA A 128 -16.20 10.86 -6.94
N GLY A 129 -16.31 10.20 -5.78
CA GLY A 129 -17.52 9.49 -5.34
C GLY A 129 -17.63 8.07 -5.89
N VAL A 130 -16.60 7.53 -6.54
CA VAL A 130 -16.61 6.12 -6.96
C VAL A 130 -16.54 5.23 -5.72
N PRO A 131 -17.49 4.29 -5.54
CA PRO A 131 -17.53 3.47 -4.35
C PRO A 131 -16.29 2.57 -4.25
N MET A 132 -15.76 2.38 -3.04
CA MET A 132 -14.76 1.34 -2.81
C MET A 132 -15.37 -0.05 -3.09
N ILE A 133 -14.55 -1.05 -3.43
CA ILE A 133 -15.04 -2.43 -3.55
C ILE A 133 -15.62 -2.94 -2.23
N GLU A 134 -16.55 -3.90 -2.28
CA GLU A 134 -17.27 -4.44 -1.12
C GLU A 134 -16.34 -4.87 0.03
N LYS A 135 -15.23 -5.53 -0.29
CA LYS A 135 -14.25 -5.98 0.71
C LYS A 135 -13.58 -4.80 1.44
N HIS A 136 -13.33 -3.69 0.77
CA HIS A 136 -12.77 -2.49 1.40
C HIS A 136 -13.82 -1.77 2.26
N GLN A 137 -15.09 -1.73 1.82
CA GLN A 137 -16.20 -1.21 2.63
C GLN A 137 -16.41 -2.05 3.90
N LEU A 138 -16.30 -3.36 3.80
CA LEU A 138 -16.35 -4.26 4.96
C LEU A 138 -15.22 -3.94 5.96
N ILE A 139 -13.99 -3.75 5.47
CA ILE A 139 -12.86 -3.35 6.33
C ILE A 139 -13.14 -2.01 7.00
N GLU A 140 -13.73 -1.04 6.28
CA GLU A 140 -14.14 0.24 6.87
C GLU A 140 -15.13 0.06 8.02
N LYS A 141 -16.17 -0.76 7.82
CA LYS A 141 -17.13 -1.10 8.86
C LYS A 141 -16.47 -1.74 10.08
N LEU A 142 -15.61 -2.76 9.85
CA LEU A 142 -14.89 -3.45 10.93
C LEU A 142 -14.00 -2.50 11.73
N VAL A 143 -13.33 -1.56 11.06
CA VAL A 143 -12.49 -0.58 11.76
C VAL A 143 -13.33 0.40 12.57
N LYS A 144 -14.49 0.84 12.06
CA LYS A 144 -15.42 1.71 12.82
C LYS A 144 -15.99 1.00 14.05
N GLU A 145 -16.34 -0.27 13.95
CA GLU A 145 -16.98 -1.04 15.03
C GLU A 145 -15.98 -1.61 16.05
N LEU A 146 -14.82 -2.10 15.58
CA LEU A 146 -13.89 -2.92 16.38
C LEU A 146 -12.48 -2.34 16.45
N ASN A 147 -12.23 -1.17 15.86
CA ASN A 147 -10.91 -0.52 15.81
C ASN A 147 -9.79 -1.39 15.18
N ASN A 148 -10.16 -2.40 14.38
CA ASN A 148 -9.21 -3.22 13.64
C ASN A 148 -9.81 -3.78 12.35
N PRO A 149 -8.99 -4.01 11.30
CA PRO A 149 -9.47 -4.48 10.00
C PRO A 149 -9.71 -5.99 9.95
N TYR A 150 -9.44 -6.73 11.03
CA TYR A 150 -9.43 -8.19 11.04
C TYR A 150 -10.67 -8.82 11.69
N GLY A 151 -11.56 -8.01 12.28
CA GLY A 151 -12.70 -8.48 13.05
C GLY A 151 -12.35 -9.09 14.40
N GLY A 152 -11.13 -8.86 14.91
CA GLY A 152 -10.72 -9.34 16.23
C GLY A 152 -11.49 -8.61 17.33
N LYS A 153 -11.91 -9.32 18.37
CA LYS A 153 -12.65 -8.68 19.47
C LYS A 153 -11.70 -7.88 20.37
N PRO A 154 -12.15 -6.78 20.99
CA PRO A 154 -11.32 -6.01 21.93
C PRO A 154 -10.74 -6.87 23.06
N GLU A 155 -11.54 -7.79 23.61
CA GLU A 155 -11.12 -8.67 24.71
C GLU A 155 -10.01 -9.66 24.32
N GLU A 156 -9.81 -9.90 23.02
CA GLU A 156 -8.79 -10.82 22.50
C GLU A 156 -7.43 -10.16 22.33
N ARG A 157 -7.38 -8.82 22.27
CA ARG A 157 -6.19 -8.05 21.88
C ARG A 157 -4.95 -8.37 22.70
N PHE A 158 -5.12 -8.60 24.00
CA PHE A 158 -4.02 -8.81 24.96
C PHE A 158 -4.04 -10.20 25.61
N LYS A 159 -4.79 -11.17 25.05
CA LYS A 159 -4.77 -12.55 25.58
C LYS A 159 -3.36 -13.13 25.58
N TRP A 160 -2.63 -12.93 24.48
CA TRP A 160 -1.23 -13.36 24.35
C TRP A 160 -0.28 -12.70 25.36
N ALA A 161 -0.55 -11.45 25.77
CA ALA A 161 0.29 -10.76 26.74
C ALA A 161 0.21 -11.44 28.11
N LYS A 162 -0.99 -11.86 28.51
CA LYS A 162 -1.21 -12.62 29.75
C LYS A 162 -0.55 -14.00 29.69
N GLU A 163 -0.69 -14.70 28.57
CA GLU A 163 -0.07 -16.02 28.37
C GLU A 163 1.47 -15.94 28.34
N ALA A 164 2.02 -14.82 27.89
CA ALA A 164 3.46 -14.58 27.81
C ALA A 164 4.09 -13.95 29.09
N GLY A 165 3.30 -13.67 30.13
CA GLY A 165 3.79 -13.02 31.36
C GLY A 165 4.11 -11.53 31.21
N LEU A 166 3.46 -10.85 30.26
CA LEU A 166 3.66 -9.46 29.87
C LEU A 166 2.49 -8.56 30.27
N GLU A 167 1.50 -9.07 31.01
CA GLU A 167 0.30 -8.34 31.41
C GLU A 167 0.58 -7.09 32.25
N LYS A 168 1.70 -7.07 32.98
CA LYS A 168 2.16 -5.92 33.77
C LYS A 168 2.47 -4.69 32.92
N TYR A 169 2.63 -4.85 31.61
CA TYR A 169 2.89 -3.75 30.67
C TYR A 169 1.62 -3.15 30.07
N ILE A 170 0.42 -3.70 30.33
CA ILE A 170 -0.81 -3.12 29.80
C ILE A 170 -1.16 -1.84 30.58
N ASP A 171 -1.26 -0.70 29.88
CA ASP A 171 -1.63 0.61 30.45
C ASP A 171 -0.82 1.03 31.69
N ASN A 172 0.45 0.64 31.78
CA ASN A 172 1.35 1.10 32.82
C ASN A 172 1.65 2.59 32.65
N LYS A 173 0.94 3.43 33.40
CA LYS A 173 1.04 4.90 33.36
C LYS A 173 2.39 5.46 33.82
N ASN A 174 3.25 4.64 34.43
CA ASN A 174 4.58 5.06 34.87
C ASN A 174 5.64 4.93 33.77
N ALA A 175 5.33 4.20 32.68
CA ALA A 175 6.28 3.97 31.61
C ALA A 175 6.49 5.22 30.75
N LYS A 176 7.72 5.43 30.29
CA LYS A 176 8.08 6.57 29.41
C LYS A 176 7.73 6.35 27.95
N ILE A 177 7.57 5.10 27.52
CA ILE A 177 7.40 4.75 26.09
C ILE A 177 6.10 3.96 25.91
N GLY A 178 5.19 4.47 25.09
CA GLY A 178 4.04 3.71 24.59
C GLY A 178 4.45 2.87 23.38
N TYR A 179 4.37 1.55 23.50
CA TYR A 179 4.50 0.63 22.38
C TYR A 179 3.14 0.43 21.70
N PHE A 180 2.94 1.12 20.58
CA PHE A 180 1.82 0.91 19.68
C PHE A 180 2.01 -0.40 18.90
N ILE A 181 1.31 -1.45 19.32
CA ILE A 181 1.48 -2.82 18.78
C ILE A 181 0.89 -2.92 17.36
N GLY A 182 -0.24 -2.25 17.15
CA GLY A 182 -0.99 -2.31 15.91
C GLY A 182 -1.75 -3.63 15.72
N CYS A 183 -2.77 -3.60 14.86
CA CYS A 183 -3.71 -4.71 14.71
C CYS A 183 -3.05 -6.00 14.20
N THR A 184 -2.03 -5.90 13.34
CA THR A 184 -1.41 -7.08 12.72
C THR A 184 -0.65 -7.89 13.74
N ALA A 185 0.21 -7.26 14.55
CA ALA A 185 0.96 -7.95 15.59
C ALA A 185 0.03 -8.38 16.74
N ALA A 186 -0.99 -7.59 17.08
CA ALA A 186 -1.92 -7.95 18.15
C ALA A 186 -2.84 -9.15 17.84
N TYR A 187 -3.23 -9.37 16.57
CA TYR A 187 -4.23 -10.38 16.21
C TYR A 187 -3.76 -11.46 15.23
N ARG A 188 -2.74 -11.20 14.40
CA ARG A 188 -2.35 -12.10 13.29
C ARG A 188 -0.91 -12.61 13.40
N GLN A 189 -0.01 -11.80 13.94
CA GLN A 189 1.42 -12.07 14.05
C GLN A 189 1.88 -11.84 15.50
N ILE A 190 1.23 -12.57 16.41
CA ILE A 190 1.39 -12.43 17.87
C ILE A 190 2.86 -12.62 18.30
N ASP A 191 3.58 -13.53 17.65
CA ASP A 191 5.00 -13.77 17.94
C ASP A 191 5.86 -12.51 17.79
N ILE A 192 5.51 -11.61 16.86
CA ILE A 192 6.21 -10.32 16.69
C ILE A 192 6.00 -9.41 17.92
N ALA A 193 4.76 -9.34 18.43
CA ALA A 193 4.45 -8.54 19.62
C ALA A 193 5.20 -9.07 20.85
N ILE A 194 5.20 -10.39 21.04
CA ILE A 194 5.90 -11.06 22.15
C ILE A 194 7.42 -10.86 22.03
N ALA A 195 8.00 -11.13 20.86
CA ALA A 195 9.43 -11.03 20.65
C ALA A 195 9.93 -9.59 20.88
N THR A 196 9.21 -8.60 20.35
CA THR A 196 9.54 -7.18 20.55
C THR A 196 9.49 -6.80 22.03
N SER A 197 8.45 -7.22 22.75
CA SER A 197 8.30 -6.92 24.18
C SER A 197 9.41 -7.55 25.03
N LYS A 198 9.79 -8.81 24.75
CA LYS A 198 10.89 -9.49 25.45
C LYS A 198 12.25 -8.84 25.18
N ILE A 199 12.47 -8.32 23.96
CA ILE A 199 13.67 -7.52 23.64
C ILE A 199 13.67 -6.24 24.47
N PHE A 200 12.54 -5.54 24.58
CA PHE A 200 12.43 -4.33 25.40
C PHE A 200 12.71 -4.61 26.88
N GLU A 201 12.15 -5.69 27.44
CA GLU A 201 12.47 -6.13 28.82
C GLU A 201 13.97 -6.38 29.00
N LYS A 202 14.60 -7.12 28.09
CA LYS A 202 16.02 -7.47 28.18
C LYS A 202 16.94 -6.25 28.05
N LEU A 203 16.50 -5.23 27.31
CA LEU A 203 17.20 -3.96 27.16
C LEU A 203 16.93 -2.98 28.31
N GLY A 204 16.03 -3.33 29.25
CA GLY A 204 15.64 -2.44 30.35
C GLY A 204 14.88 -1.19 29.86
N ILE A 205 14.19 -1.29 28.71
CA ILE A 205 13.36 -0.21 28.18
C ILE A 205 12.13 -0.08 29.07
N ASP A 206 11.81 1.15 29.44
CA ASP A 206 10.63 1.48 30.26
C ASP A 206 9.41 1.74 29.36
N PHE A 207 8.69 0.68 29.02
CA PHE A 207 7.59 0.71 28.06
C PHE A 207 6.24 0.23 28.65
N THR A 208 5.16 0.62 27.97
CA THR A 208 3.79 0.16 28.20
C THR A 208 3.13 -0.18 26.87
N PHE A 209 2.24 -1.15 26.85
CA PHE A 209 1.27 -1.31 25.77
C PHE A 209 0.17 -0.25 25.91
N VAL A 210 -0.34 0.22 24.78
CA VAL A 210 -1.46 1.17 24.73
C VAL A 210 -2.76 0.37 24.71
N GLY A 211 -3.56 0.41 25.79
CA GLY A 211 -4.72 -0.46 25.96
C GLY A 211 -5.87 -0.19 25.00
N ASP A 212 -6.09 1.09 24.67
CA ASP A 212 -7.16 1.60 23.83
C ASP A 212 -6.70 1.90 22.38
N GLU A 213 -5.73 1.14 21.88
CA GLU A 213 -5.21 1.29 20.52
C GLU A 213 -6.31 1.25 19.44
N VAL A 214 -6.38 2.34 18.68
CA VAL A 214 -7.20 2.43 17.47
C VAL A 214 -6.42 1.97 16.23
N CYS A 215 -7.14 1.68 15.15
CA CYS A 215 -6.50 1.37 13.86
C CYS A 215 -5.64 2.54 13.38
N CYS A 216 -4.42 2.27 12.89
CA CYS A 216 -3.53 3.30 12.35
C CYS A 216 -3.96 3.90 11.00
N GLY A 217 -5.08 3.47 10.44
CA GLY A 217 -5.60 3.98 9.16
C GLY A 217 -4.83 3.53 7.92
N SER A 218 -3.74 2.77 8.09
CA SER A 218 -2.81 2.39 7.01
C SER A 218 -3.48 1.68 5.81
N PRO A 219 -4.47 0.78 5.98
CA PRO A 219 -5.20 0.20 4.85
C PRO A 219 -5.97 1.25 4.03
N PHE A 220 -6.60 2.23 4.68
CA PHE A 220 -7.40 3.27 4.03
C PHE A 220 -6.55 4.21 3.18
N PHE A 221 -5.35 4.54 3.65
CA PHE A 221 -4.39 5.31 2.85
C PHE A 221 -4.06 4.60 1.52
N ARG A 222 -3.81 3.28 1.56
CA ARG A 222 -3.43 2.50 0.37
C ARG A 222 -4.55 2.34 -0.66
N VAL A 223 -5.81 2.37 -0.22
CA VAL A 223 -6.99 2.22 -1.09
C VAL A 223 -7.59 3.56 -1.52
N GLY A 224 -7.00 4.69 -1.10
CA GLY A 224 -7.46 6.03 -1.48
C GLY A 224 -8.48 6.67 -0.52
N ALA A 225 -8.94 5.97 0.51
CA ALA A 225 -9.81 6.52 1.55
C ALA A 225 -9.01 7.38 2.55
N VAL A 226 -8.38 8.44 2.05
CA VAL A 226 -7.42 9.26 2.80
C VAL A 226 -8.08 9.95 4.00
N ASP A 227 -9.29 10.46 3.84
CA ASP A 227 -10.00 11.15 4.93
C ASP A 227 -10.24 10.21 6.11
N THR A 228 -10.72 9.00 5.84
CA THR A 228 -10.85 7.93 6.85
C THR A 228 -9.52 7.62 7.53
N ALA A 229 -8.42 7.56 6.75
CA ALA A 229 -7.08 7.34 7.31
C ALA A 229 -6.63 8.48 8.23
N GLN A 230 -6.92 9.73 7.85
CA GLN A 230 -6.56 10.92 8.64
C GLN A 230 -7.39 11.04 9.91
N GLU A 231 -8.70 10.75 9.85
CA GLU A 231 -9.57 10.70 11.03
C GLU A 231 -9.04 9.68 12.05
N LEU A 232 -8.72 8.46 11.59
CA LEU A 232 -8.16 7.41 12.44
C LEU A 232 -6.81 7.80 13.04
N LYS A 233 -5.94 8.44 12.26
CA LYS A 233 -4.67 8.97 12.76
C LYS A 233 -4.90 10.00 13.88
N GLY A 234 -5.88 10.89 13.74
CA GLY A 234 -6.21 11.89 14.76
C GLY A 234 -6.71 11.30 16.08
N ARG A 235 -7.19 10.05 16.06
CA ARG A 235 -7.64 9.31 17.25
C ARG A 235 -6.50 8.61 18.00
N ILE A 236 -5.31 8.50 17.40
CA ILE A 236 -4.11 8.03 18.10
C ILE A 236 -3.57 9.23 18.90
N GLN A 237 -4.08 9.40 20.11
CA GLN A 237 -3.57 10.40 21.06
C GLN A 237 -2.45 9.77 21.90
N ALA A 238 -1.40 10.55 22.13
CA ALA A 238 -0.29 10.21 23.02
C ALA A 238 -0.62 10.65 24.45
#